data_AF-A0A450VB02-F1
#
_entry.id   AF-A0A450VB02-F1
#
_cell.length_a   1.000
_cell.length_b   1.000
_cell.length_c   1.000
_cell.angle_alpha   90.00
_cell.angle_beta   90.00
_cell.angle_gamma   90.00
#
_symmetry.space_group_name_H-M   'P 1'
#
loop_
_entity.id
_entity.type
_entity.pdbx_description
1 polymer ?
#
loop_
_entity_poly.entity_id
_entity_poly.type
_entity_poly.pdbx_seq_one_letter_code
_entity_poly.pdbx_strand_id
1 'polypeptide(L)'
;MLNRRGHLLVALLALTLAINACTSIQLSSNYDEAIDSQAQQLQKKLDTYFISLQSAGVEDLKYKSQQKFYEGVLADLNAMSIRASGIYKNKLTIKQIDLAKENLAYLALLHKQCVTAPLTEDQKKKVKDNGVDLSMDCKIENGATANATDRSETSINRSVIAPVQALFNQHAGTIMALELAKKRGEDQSK
;
A
#
# COMPACT_ATOMS: atom_id res chain seq x y z
N MET A 1 35.70 33.41 -42.92
CA MET A 1 35.65 32.18 -43.74
C MET A 1 35.60 30.98 -42.79
N LEU A 2 34.41 30.53 -42.38
CA LEU A 2 34.30 29.34 -41.54
C LEU A 2 34.71 28.12 -42.38
N ASN A 3 35.72 27.40 -41.88
CA ASN A 3 36.36 26.29 -42.55
C ASN A 3 35.35 25.14 -42.76
N ARG A 4 35.30 24.55 -43.96
CA ARG A 4 34.35 23.49 -44.35
C ARG A 4 34.33 22.30 -43.38
N ARG A 5 35.46 22.06 -42.69
CA ARG A 5 35.64 21.07 -41.62
C ARG A 5 34.91 21.43 -40.30
N GLY A 6 34.82 22.72 -39.96
CA GLY A 6 34.10 23.20 -38.77
C GLY A 6 32.59 23.04 -38.89
N HIS A 7 32.03 23.25 -40.09
CA HIS A 7 30.62 22.97 -40.35
C HIS A 7 30.27 21.48 -40.23
N LEU A 8 31.19 20.60 -40.60
CA LEU A 8 31.00 19.15 -40.51
C LEU A 8 31.01 18.67 -39.05
N LEU A 9 31.88 19.24 -38.20
CA LEU A 9 31.91 18.97 -36.76
C LEU A 9 30.69 19.52 -36.03
N VAL A 10 30.23 20.73 -36.38
CA VAL A 10 29.02 21.32 -35.79
C VAL A 10 27.76 20.54 -36.22
N ALA A 11 27.68 20.12 -37.48
CA ALA A 11 26.58 19.27 -37.96
C ALA A 11 26.59 17.90 -37.28
N LEU A 12 27.76 17.29 -37.09
CA LEU A 12 27.89 16.02 -36.38
C LEU A 12 27.49 16.16 -34.91
N LEU A 13 27.90 17.24 -34.24
CA LEU A 13 27.53 17.53 -32.85
C LEU A 13 26.01 17.74 -32.73
N ALA A 14 25.42 18.56 -33.61
CA ALA A 14 23.97 18.78 -33.65
C ALA A 14 23.19 17.47 -33.88
N LEU A 15 23.72 16.58 -34.74
CA LEU A 15 23.15 15.26 -34.97
C LEU A 15 23.24 14.38 -33.71
N THR A 16 24.37 14.38 -32.99
CA THR A 16 24.48 13.63 -31.72
C THR A 16 23.58 14.16 -30.60
N LEU A 17 23.32 15.47 -30.54
CA LEU A 17 22.37 16.05 -29.57
C LEU A 17 20.92 15.72 -29.94
N ALA A 18 20.58 15.69 -31.23
CA ALA A 18 19.24 15.34 -31.69
C ALA A 18 18.88 13.86 -31.41
N ILE A 19 19.84 12.94 -31.50
CA ILE A 19 19.59 11.50 -31.25
C ILE A 19 19.33 11.20 -29.76
N ASN A 20 19.89 12.00 -28.83
CA ASN A 20 19.67 11.83 -27.39
C ASN A 20 18.39 12.52 -26.87
N ALA A 21 17.77 13.41 -27.65
CA ALA A 21 16.56 14.12 -27.23
C ALA A 21 15.26 13.30 -27.39
N CYS A 22 15.30 12.20 -28.15
CA CYS A 22 14.13 11.36 -28.44
C CYS A 22 13.98 10.13 -27.53
N THR A 23 14.88 9.90 -26.57
CA THR A 23 14.66 8.84 -25.59
C THR A 23 13.70 9.35 -24.52
N SER A 24 12.43 8.94 -24.58
CA SER A 24 11.47 9.22 -23.52
C SER A 24 11.96 8.56 -22.22
N ILE A 25 12.47 9.37 -21.31
CA ILE A 25 12.86 8.89 -19.98
C ILE A 25 11.56 8.55 -19.24
N GLN A 26 11.16 7.29 -19.28
CA GLN A 26 10.04 6.81 -18.48
C GLN A 26 10.43 6.84 -16.99
N LEU A 27 9.96 7.82 -16.22
CA LEU A 27 10.29 7.93 -14.79
C LEU A 27 9.31 7.17 -13.89
N SER A 28 8.13 6.83 -14.40
CA SER A 28 7.07 6.09 -13.70
C SER A 28 6.57 4.91 -14.54
N SER A 29 5.99 3.89 -13.89
CA SER A 29 5.30 2.83 -14.62
C SER A 29 4.14 3.38 -15.46
N ASN A 30 3.70 2.57 -16.42
CA ASN A 30 2.42 2.77 -17.10
C ASN A 30 1.25 2.61 -16.12
N TYR A 31 0.09 3.16 -16.50
CA TYR A 31 -1.17 2.98 -15.81
C TYR A 31 -1.57 1.51 -15.78
N ASP A 32 -2.04 1.06 -14.63
CA ASP A 32 -2.61 -0.28 -14.47
C ASP A 32 -4.04 -0.20 -13.94
N GLU A 33 -5.02 -0.44 -14.82
CA GLU A 33 -6.44 -0.39 -14.50
C GLU A 33 -6.85 -1.37 -13.40
N ALA A 34 -6.20 -2.54 -13.33
CA ALA A 34 -6.51 -3.52 -12.32
C ALA A 34 -6.00 -3.09 -10.93
N ILE A 35 -4.84 -2.45 -10.82
CA ILE A 35 -4.38 -1.87 -9.54
C ILE A 35 -5.33 -0.76 -9.08
N ASP A 36 -5.74 0.13 -9.98
CA ASP A 36 -6.70 1.20 -9.69
C ASP A 36 -8.04 0.63 -9.20
N SER A 37 -8.60 -0.34 -9.93
CA SER A 37 -9.84 -1.02 -9.54
C SER A 37 -9.71 -1.76 -8.21
N GLN A 38 -8.60 -2.47 -7.98
CA GLN A 38 -8.33 -3.16 -6.71
C GLN A 38 -8.22 -2.18 -5.55
N ALA A 39 -7.61 -1.02 -5.74
CA ALA A 39 -7.52 0.02 -4.70
C ALA A 39 -8.90 0.58 -4.33
N GLN A 40 -9.78 0.83 -5.32
CA GLN A 40 -11.16 1.26 -5.10
C GLN A 40 -11.97 0.19 -4.34
N GLN A 41 -11.82 -1.08 -4.73
CA GLN A 41 -12.50 -2.20 -4.07
C GLN A 41 -12.03 -2.38 -2.63
N LEU A 42 -10.72 -2.27 -2.39
CA LEU A 42 -10.12 -2.32 -1.07
C LEU A 42 -10.63 -1.18 -0.19
N GLN A 43 -10.66 0.05 -0.70
CA GLN A 43 -11.23 1.20 0.01
C GLN A 43 -12.69 0.94 0.39
N LYS A 44 -13.53 0.54 -0.56
CA LYS A 44 -14.94 0.23 -0.31
C LYS A 44 -15.10 -0.88 0.75
N LYS A 45 -14.28 -1.93 0.68
CA LYS A 45 -14.28 -3.04 1.65
C LYS A 45 -13.95 -2.54 3.06
N LEU A 46 -12.94 -1.68 3.19
CA LEU A 46 -12.53 -1.07 4.46
C LEU A 46 -13.61 -0.13 5.02
N ASP A 47 -14.15 0.76 4.19
CA ASP A 47 -15.22 1.68 4.61
C ASP A 47 -16.47 0.89 5.06
N THR A 48 -16.86 -0.14 4.33
CA THR A 48 -17.99 -1.01 4.71
C THR A 48 -17.75 -1.69 6.05
N TYR A 49 -16.54 -2.18 6.29
CA TYR A 49 -16.15 -2.79 7.56
C TYR A 49 -16.19 -1.79 8.72
N PHE A 50 -15.59 -0.61 8.58
CA PHE A 50 -15.59 0.37 9.67
C PHE A 50 -16.98 0.93 9.97
N ILE A 51 -17.84 1.05 8.95
CA ILE A 51 -19.25 1.40 9.13
C ILE A 51 -19.99 0.29 9.90
N SER A 52 -19.77 -0.99 9.55
CA SER A 52 -20.47 -2.09 10.23
C SER A 52 -20.11 -2.19 11.71
N LEU A 53 -18.87 -1.87 12.08
CA LEU A 53 -18.43 -1.84 13.48
C LEU A 53 -19.12 -0.76 14.33
N GLN A 54 -19.65 0.32 13.72
CA GLN A 54 -20.31 1.40 14.46
C GLN A 54 -21.67 0.97 15.04
N SER A 55 -22.35 0.03 14.40
CA SER A 55 -23.67 -0.48 14.82
C SER A 55 -23.65 -1.94 15.31
N ALA A 56 -22.50 -2.62 15.20
CA ALA A 56 -22.29 -4.00 15.59
C ALA A 56 -22.68 -4.33 17.05
N GLY A 57 -23.08 -5.57 17.33
CA GLY A 57 -23.22 -6.07 18.71
C GLY A 57 -21.85 -6.35 19.34
N VAL A 58 -21.81 -6.55 20.66
CA VAL A 58 -20.55 -6.84 21.38
C VAL A 58 -19.86 -8.11 20.85
N GLU A 59 -20.63 -9.14 20.51
CA GLU A 59 -20.11 -10.40 19.93
C GLU A 59 -19.47 -10.18 18.56
N ASP A 60 -20.03 -9.28 17.75
CA ASP A 60 -19.48 -8.94 16.44
C ASP A 60 -18.20 -8.12 16.58
N LEU A 61 -18.02 -7.37 17.67
CA LEU A 61 -16.79 -6.61 17.89
C LEU A 61 -15.59 -7.47 18.26
N LYS A 62 -15.76 -8.77 18.51
CA LYS A 62 -14.68 -9.68 18.93
C LYS A 62 -13.75 -10.04 17.78
N TYR A 63 -12.47 -10.25 18.09
CA TYR A 63 -11.45 -10.58 17.10
C TYR A 63 -11.80 -11.82 16.28
N LYS A 64 -12.27 -12.89 16.95
CA LYS A 64 -12.68 -14.14 16.28
C LYS A 64 -13.75 -13.91 15.21
N SER A 65 -14.70 -13.00 15.47
CA SER A 65 -15.82 -12.68 14.57
C SER A 65 -15.34 -11.90 13.35
N GLN A 66 -14.21 -11.19 13.47
CA GLN A 66 -13.64 -10.32 12.44
C GLN A 66 -12.41 -10.92 11.74
N GLN A 67 -11.99 -12.14 12.10
CA GLN A 67 -10.78 -12.77 11.53
C GLN A 67 -10.83 -12.87 9.99
N LYS A 68 -11.98 -13.31 9.45
CA LYS A 68 -12.19 -13.43 8.00
C LYS A 68 -12.04 -12.12 7.25
N PHE A 69 -12.39 -10.99 7.89
CA PHE A 69 -12.18 -9.68 7.30
C PHE A 69 -10.68 -9.41 7.14
N TYR A 70 -9.87 -9.64 8.18
CA TYR A 70 -8.43 -9.44 8.12
C TYR A 70 -7.74 -10.33 7.09
N GLU A 71 -8.15 -11.61 7.03
CA GLU A 71 -7.66 -12.55 6.03
C GLU A 71 -7.98 -12.08 4.61
N GLY A 72 -9.20 -11.61 4.37
CA GLY A 72 -9.63 -11.09 3.08
C GLY A 72 -8.87 -9.83 2.66
N VAL A 73 -8.64 -8.88 3.58
CA VAL A 73 -7.87 -7.67 3.29
C VAL A 73 -6.40 -8.01 3.03
N LEU A 74 -5.81 -8.91 3.81
CA LEU A 74 -4.43 -9.35 3.58
C LEU A 74 -4.27 -10.06 2.23
N ALA A 75 -5.23 -10.89 1.85
CA ALA A 75 -5.25 -11.55 0.55
C ALA A 75 -5.29 -10.53 -0.61
N ASP A 76 -6.17 -9.53 -0.53
CA ASP A 76 -6.24 -8.46 -1.53
C ASP A 76 -4.91 -7.69 -1.64
N LEU A 77 -4.33 -7.28 -0.49
CA LEU A 77 -3.05 -6.57 -0.46
C LEU A 77 -1.89 -7.41 -1.00
N ASN A 78 -1.90 -8.72 -0.76
CA ASN A 78 -0.91 -9.64 -1.33
C ASN A 78 -1.07 -9.75 -2.85
N ALA A 79 -2.31 -9.88 -3.35
CA ALA A 79 -2.59 -9.91 -4.78
C ALA A 79 -2.14 -8.60 -5.48
N MET A 80 -2.47 -7.45 -4.89
CA MET A 80 -2.00 -6.14 -5.38
C MET A 80 -0.48 -6.05 -5.37
N SER A 81 0.18 -6.50 -4.30
CA SER A 81 1.64 -6.47 -4.16
C SER A 81 2.34 -7.33 -5.23
N ILE A 82 1.84 -8.54 -5.48
CA ILE A 82 2.36 -9.44 -6.54
C ILE A 82 2.24 -8.77 -7.91
N ARG A 83 1.05 -8.23 -8.23
CA ARG A 83 0.80 -7.54 -9.49
C ARG A 83 1.72 -6.32 -9.65
N ALA A 84 1.75 -5.45 -8.65
CA ALA A 84 2.55 -4.23 -8.66
C ALA A 84 4.05 -4.51 -8.81
N SER A 85 4.54 -5.59 -8.20
CA SER A 85 5.95 -6.02 -8.30
C SER A 85 6.34 -6.52 -9.69
N GLY A 86 5.39 -7.05 -10.46
CA GLY A 86 5.60 -7.42 -11.86
C GLY A 86 5.68 -6.23 -12.82
N ILE A 87 5.35 -5.01 -12.37
CA ILE A 87 5.31 -3.81 -13.21
C ILE A 87 6.61 -3.00 -13.03
N TYR A 88 7.32 -2.79 -14.14
CA TYR A 88 8.55 -2.00 -14.15
C TYR A 88 8.30 -0.57 -13.67
N LYS A 89 9.21 -0.05 -12.83
CA LYS A 89 9.15 1.31 -12.24
C LYS A 89 7.90 1.60 -11.38
N ASN A 90 7.31 0.57 -10.77
CA ASN A 90 6.12 0.72 -9.90
C ASN A 90 6.43 0.81 -8.39
N LYS A 91 7.65 1.19 -8.03
CA LYS A 91 8.14 1.16 -6.63
C LYS A 91 7.28 1.97 -5.66
N LEU A 92 6.72 3.09 -6.11
CA LEU A 92 5.92 3.96 -5.25
C LEU A 92 4.58 3.32 -4.90
N THR A 93 3.90 2.67 -5.86
CA THR A 93 2.68 1.89 -5.59
C THR A 93 2.97 0.73 -4.65
N ILE A 94 4.07 -0.01 -4.86
CA ILE A 94 4.50 -1.09 -3.95
C ILE A 94 4.67 -0.56 -2.52
N LYS A 95 5.35 0.58 -2.35
CA LYS A 95 5.54 1.21 -1.04
C LYS A 95 4.21 1.55 -0.35
N GLN A 96 3.20 2.02 -1.09
CA GLN A 96 1.88 2.29 -0.49
C GLN A 96 1.14 1.01 -0.10
N ILE A 97 1.28 -0.07 -0.88
CA ILE A 97 0.72 -1.38 -0.52
C ILE A 97 1.39 -1.93 0.74
N ASP A 98 2.71 -1.80 0.86
CA ASP A 98 3.45 -2.23 2.06
C ASP A 98 3.01 -1.45 3.30
N LEU A 99 2.86 -0.13 3.21
CA LEU A 99 2.32 0.70 4.29
C LEU A 99 0.88 0.30 4.68
N ALA A 100 0.05 -0.06 3.71
CA ALA A 100 -1.29 -0.59 3.99
C ALA A 100 -1.25 -1.95 4.71
N LYS A 101 -0.28 -2.83 4.39
CA LYS A 101 -0.06 -4.09 5.13
C LYS A 101 0.41 -3.83 6.56
N GLU A 102 1.30 -2.87 6.77
CA GLU A 102 1.74 -2.45 8.11
C GLU A 102 0.56 -1.93 8.95
N ASN A 103 -0.31 -1.11 8.36
CA ASN A 103 -1.52 -0.63 9.03
C ASN A 103 -2.54 -1.74 9.31
N LEU A 104 -2.63 -2.76 8.44
CA LEU A 104 -3.43 -3.96 8.71
C LEU A 104 -2.91 -4.71 9.93
N ALA A 105 -1.59 -4.90 10.03
CA ALA A 105 -0.99 -5.51 11.21
C ALA A 105 -1.23 -4.68 12.46
N TYR A 106 -1.07 -3.36 12.38
CA TYR A 106 -1.39 -2.47 13.49
C TYR A 106 -2.84 -2.63 13.93
N LEU A 107 -3.80 -2.62 13.02
CA LEU A 107 -5.22 -2.81 13.34
C LEU A 107 -5.50 -4.18 13.98
N ALA A 108 -4.94 -5.26 13.44
CA ALA A 108 -5.12 -6.61 14.00
C ALA A 108 -4.52 -6.72 15.41
N LEU A 109 -3.31 -6.20 15.62
CA LEU A 109 -2.65 -6.18 16.93
C LEU A 109 -3.41 -5.29 17.91
N LEU A 110 -3.93 -4.14 17.47
CA LEU A 110 -4.71 -3.23 18.30
C LEU A 110 -6.05 -3.85 18.71
N HIS A 111 -6.73 -4.54 17.80
CA HIS A 111 -7.97 -5.28 18.09
C HIS A 111 -7.71 -6.36 19.15
N LYS A 112 -6.64 -7.15 19.00
CA LYS A 112 -6.21 -8.13 20.01
C LYS A 112 -5.69 -7.48 21.31
N GLN A 113 -5.53 -6.16 21.36
CA GLN A 113 -4.85 -5.39 22.42
C GLN A 113 -3.40 -5.89 22.68
N CYS A 114 -2.74 -6.40 21.66
CA CYS A 114 -1.32 -6.77 21.69
C CYS A 114 -0.40 -5.54 21.67
N VAL A 115 -0.96 -4.39 21.31
CA VAL A 115 -0.33 -3.06 21.30
C VAL A 115 -1.35 -2.02 21.78
N THR A 116 -0.86 -0.91 22.32
CA THR A 116 -1.70 0.19 22.84
C THR A 116 -1.38 1.54 22.20
N ALA A 117 -0.37 1.57 21.31
CA ALA A 117 0.13 2.74 20.63
C ALA A 117 0.53 2.35 19.19
N PRO A 118 0.76 3.33 18.29
CA PRO A 118 1.31 3.06 16.96
C PRO A 118 2.57 2.21 17.02
N LEU A 119 2.75 1.32 16.04
CA LEU A 119 3.90 0.42 15.99
C LEU A 119 5.23 1.20 15.95
N THR A 120 6.19 0.78 16.76
CA THR A 120 7.57 1.27 16.67
C THR A 120 8.24 0.79 15.39
N GLU A 121 9.36 1.40 15.00
CA GLU A 121 10.11 0.96 13.82
C GLU A 121 10.57 -0.51 13.91
N ASP A 122 10.95 -0.96 15.10
CA ASP A 122 11.30 -2.37 15.33
C ASP A 122 10.10 -3.30 15.14
N GLN A 123 8.91 -2.91 15.62
CA GLN A 123 7.68 -3.68 15.42
C GLN A 123 7.28 -3.71 13.94
N LYS A 124 7.38 -2.59 13.22
CA LYS A 124 7.14 -2.54 11.77
C LYS A 124 8.10 -3.44 11.00
N LYS A 125 9.38 -3.44 11.36
CA LYS A 125 10.38 -4.34 10.76
C LYS A 125 9.99 -5.80 10.94
N LYS A 126 9.57 -6.18 12.15
CA LYS A 126 9.10 -7.54 12.44
C LYS A 126 7.86 -7.93 11.65
N VAL A 127 6.88 -7.03 11.52
CA VAL A 127 5.71 -7.23 10.66
C VAL A 127 6.13 -7.42 9.20
N LYS A 128 7.11 -6.65 8.72
CA LYS A 128 7.61 -6.76 7.35
C LYS A 128 8.32 -8.09 7.10
N ASP A 129 9.13 -8.55 8.05
CA ASP A 129 9.93 -9.76 7.91
C ASP A 129 9.09 -11.04 8.10
N ASN A 130 8.12 -11.02 9.04
CA ASN A 130 7.34 -12.21 9.43
C ASN A 130 5.89 -12.19 8.93
N GLY A 131 5.45 -11.09 8.30
CA GLY A 131 4.09 -10.89 7.86
C GLY A 131 3.12 -10.48 8.97
N VAL A 132 1.86 -10.29 8.57
CA VAL A 132 0.77 -9.89 9.43
C VAL A 132 0.28 -11.09 10.25
N ASP A 133 0.36 -11.01 11.58
CA ASP A 133 -0.13 -12.07 12.47
C ASP A 133 -1.65 -12.00 12.67
N LEU A 134 -2.35 -12.88 11.95
CA LEU A 134 -3.79 -13.06 12.03
C LEU A 134 -4.23 -14.14 13.02
N SER A 135 -3.30 -14.78 13.73
CA SER A 135 -3.65 -15.74 14.78
C SER A 135 -4.38 -15.07 15.94
N MET A 136 -4.96 -15.89 16.82
CA MET A 136 -5.61 -15.43 18.04
C MET A 136 -4.61 -15.07 19.15
N ASP A 137 -3.31 -15.22 18.90
CA ASP A 137 -2.26 -14.93 19.88
C ASP A 137 -1.62 -13.57 19.61
N CYS A 138 -0.88 -13.07 20.59
CA CYS A 138 0.08 -11.99 20.44
C CYS A 138 1.48 -12.60 20.37
N LYS A 139 2.23 -12.27 19.32
CA LYS A 139 3.62 -12.72 19.18
C LYS A 139 4.57 -11.55 18.98
N ILE A 140 5.59 -11.45 19.83
CA ILE A 140 6.61 -10.39 19.73
C ILE A 140 7.31 -10.43 18.37
N GLU A 141 7.54 -11.63 17.82
CA GLU A 141 8.16 -11.82 16.50
C GLU A 141 7.32 -11.24 15.36
N ASN A 142 6.01 -11.06 15.55
CA ASN A 142 5.11 -10.42 14.59
C ASN A 142 4.73 -8.98 14.99
N GLY A 143 5.47 -8.37 15.92
CA GLY A 143 5.30 -6.95 16.27
C GLY A 143 4.42 -6.67 17.49
N ALA A 144 3.95 -7.68 18.23
CA ALA A 144 3.29 -7.45 19.52
C ALA A 144 4.25 -6.88 20.58
N THR A 145 3.71 -6.18 21.59
CA THR A 145 4.49 -5.69 22.73
C THR A 145 4.96 -6.83 23.64
N ALA A 146 4.11 -7.84 23.83
CA ALA A 146 4.40 -9.03 24.63
C ALA A 146 3.71 -10.25 24.04
N ASN A 147 4.19 -11.45 24.39
CA ASN A 147 3.52 -12.69 24.02
C ASN A 147 2.27 -12.90 24.90
N ALA A 148 1.17 -13.31 24.29
CA ALA A 148 -0.08 -13.65 24.98
C ALA A 148 -0.89 -14.63 24.13
N THR A 149 -1.73 -15.47 24.75
CA THR A 149 -2.58 -16.42 24.03
C THR A 149 -4.06 -16.02 24.12
N ASP A 150 -4.89 -16.65 23.30
CA ASP A 150 -6.35 -16.67 23.45
C ASP A 150 -7.03 -15.28 23.42
N ARG A 151 -6.58 -14.40 22.53
CA ARG A 151 -7.13 -13.04 22.34
C ARG A 151 -8.41 -13.02 21.49
N SER A 152 -8.99 -14.18 21.22
CA SER A 152 -10.16 -14.39 20.35
C SER A 152 -11.40 -13.60 20.78
N GLU A 153 -11.61 -13.45 22.09
CA GLU A 153 -12.75 -12.75 22.69
C GLU A 153 -12.51 -11.24 22.88
N THR A 154 -11.33 -10.74 22.51
CA THR A 154 -11.02 -9.31 22.67
C THR A 154 -11.84 -8.49 21.68
N SER A 155 -12.52 -7.46 22.16
CA SER A 155 -13.29 -6.56 21.31
C SER A 155 -12.50 -5.33 20.89
N ILE A 156 -12.66 -4.91 19.64
CA ILE A 156 -12.09 -3.66 19.15
C ILE A 156 -12.68 -2.45 19.89
N ASN A 157 -11.82 -1.53 20.33
CA ASN A 157 -12.26 -0.27 20.90
C ASN A 157 -12.75 0.67 19.79
N ARG A 158 -14.03 1.05 19.81
CA ARG A 158 -14.62 1.91 18.77
C ARG A 158 -13.96 3.27 18.63
N SER A 159 -13.37 3.81 19.69
CA SER A 159 -12.65 5.09 19.66
C SER A 159 -11.45 5.07 18.70
N VAL A 160 -10.94 3.89 18.34
CA VAL A 160 -9.81 3.74 17.41
C VAL A 160 -10.25 3.61 15.95
N ILE A 161 -11.55 3.43 15.68
CA ILE A 161 -12.07 3.17 14.33
C ILE A 161 -11.76 4.34 13.39
N ALA A 162 -12.19 5.55 13.75
CA ALA A 162 -12.01 6.74 12.91
C ALA A 162 -10.54 7.04 12.56
N PRO A 163 -9.59 7.08 13.52
CA PRO A 163 -8.19 7.35 13.20
C PRO A 163 -7.57 6.24 12.34
N VAL A 164 -7.90 4.97 12.56
CA VAL A 164 -7.37 3.87 11.74
C VAL A 164 -7.98 3.88 10.34
N GLN A 165 -9.28 4.14 10.21
CA GLN A 165 -9.94 4.28 8.91
C GLN A 165 -9.29 5.40 8.06
N ALA A 166 -8.94 6.52 8.68
CA ALA A 166 -8.25 7.61 8.00
C ALA A 166 -6.90 7.19 7.40
N LEU A 167 -6.11 6.38 8.11
CA LEU A 167 -4.84 5.84 7.60
C LEU A 167 -5.04 4.97 6.36
N PHE A 168 -6.03 4.08 6.39
CA PHE A 168 -6.37 3.24 5.25
C PHE A 168 -6.82 4.06 4.04
N ASN A 169 -7.71 5.03 4.26
CA ASN A 169 -8.21 5.90 3.20
C ASN A 169 -7.10 6.75 2.59
N GLN A 170 -6.12 7.18 3.39
CA GLN A 170 -4.93 7.86 2.88
C GLN A 170 -4.13 6.98 1.91
N HIS A 171 -3.84 5.72 2.26
CA HIS A 171 -3.03 4.85 1.41
C HIS A 171 -3.76 4.38 0.16
N ALA A 172 -5.04 3.97 0.28
CA ALA A 172 -5.86 3.63 -0.87
C ALA A 172 -6.02 4.84 -1.81
N GLY A 173 -6.33 6.01 -1.24
CA GLY A 173 -6.34 7.32 -1.91
C GLY A 173 -5.06 7.60 -2.69
N THR A 174 -3.92 7.39 -2.06
CA THR A 174 -2.60 7.60 -2.68
C THR A 174 -2.36 6.62 -3.82
N ILE A 175 -2.71 5.34 -3.69
CA ILE A 175 -2.59 4.35 -4.77
C ILE A 175 -3.42 4.80 -5.99
N MET A 176 -4.69 5.15 -5.79
CA MET A 176 -5.55 5.62 -6.89
C MET A 176 -5.01 6.91 -7.53
N ALA A 177 -4.52 7.86 -6.72
CA ALA A 177 -3.94 9.10 -7.23
C ALA A 177 -2.68 8.85 -8.08
N LEU A 178 -1.85 7.87 -7.69
CA LEU A 178 -0.68 7.45 -8.45
C LEU A 178 -1.09 6.85 -9.80
N GLU A 179 -2.06 5.94 -9.82
CA GLU A 179 -2.53 5.34 -11.07
C GLU A 179 -3.18 6.39 -11.99
N LEU A 180 -3.98 7.31 -11.45
CA LEU A 180 -4.57 8.40 -12.22
C LEU A 180 -3.51 9.34 -12.82
N ALA A 181 -2.44 9.63 -12.08
CA ALA A 181 -1.33 10.44 -12.58
C ALA A 181 -0.61 9.75 -13.75
N LYS A 182 -0.40 8.42 -13.68
CA LYS A 182 0.17 7.65 -14.78
C LYS A 182 -0.72 7.70 -16.02
N LYS A 183 -2.04 7.50 -15.85
CA LYS A 183 -3.03 7.58 -16.94
C LYS A 183 -2.97 8.92 -17.66
N ARG A 184 -2.97 10.02 -16.91
CA ARG A 184 -2.86 11.38 -17.48
C ARG A 184 -1.53 11.61 -18.20
N GLY A 185 -0.43 11.06 -17.66
CA GLY A 185 0.89 11.17 -18.29
C GLY A 185 0.98 10.42 -19.62
N GLU A 186 0.34 9.25 -19.72
CA GLU A 186 0.24 8.50 -20.98
C GLU A 186 -0.55 9.27 -22.04
N ASP A 187 -1.70 9.84 -21.66
CA ASP A 187 -2.56 10.61 -22.59
C ASP A 187 -1.87 11.87 -23.14
N GLN A 188 -0.93 12.47 -22.38
CA GLN A 188 -0.13 13.62 -22.84
C GLN A 188 1.07 13.23 -23.73
N SER A 189 1.44 11.94 -23.77
CA SER A 189 2.59 11.44 -24.54
C SER A 189 2.23 10.89 -25.92
N LYS A 190 0.93 10.85 -26.26
CA LYS A 190 0.38 10.45 -27.57
C LYS A 190 0.15 11.67 -28.44
#